data_AF-A0A538PXL2-F1
#
_entry.id   AF-A0A538PXL2-F1
#
_cell.length_a   1.000
_cell.length_b   1.000
_cell.length_c   1.000
_cell.angle_alpha   90.00
_cell.angle_beta   90.00
_cell.angle_gamma   90.00
#
_symmetry.space_group_name_H-M   'P 1'
#
loop_
_entity.id
_entity.type
_entity.pdbx_description
1 polymer ?
#
loop_
_entity_poly.entity_id
_entity_poly.type
_entity_poly.pdbx_seq_one_letter_code
_entity_poly.pdbx_strand_id
1 'polypeptide(L)'
;MTSNSRGSRRAGLVLACLFAAGCPGPQVSAVAPDSPAPATPAGPRPGTVDSSAYAGTLEITSVRVRRPTPELERLAGPDFVKTAQEPLAIEVQTQKPLPTDARNTSAILLWNGERFTDTWSVRPNRLVAFLPDRSKIKDVNSVAAAWIGNEEASRSRTPLTFRAADIGK
;
A
#
# COMPACT_ATOMS: atom_id res chain seq x y z
N MET A 1 -23.63 -25.74 -33.47
CA MET A 1 -23.26 -26.17 -34.83
C MET A 1 -23.12 -24.93 -35.71
N THR A 2 -22.23 -24.99 -36.72
CA THR A 2 -21.61 -23.92 -37.58
C THR A 2 -20.47 -23.16 -36.88
N SER A 3 -19.17 -23.43 -37.06
CA SER A 3 -18.28 -23.69 -38.23
C SER A 3 -17.75 -22.42 -38.91
N ASN A 4 -16.45 -22.49 -39.26
CA ASN A 4 -15.60 -21.62 -40.11
C ASN A 4 -14.70 -20.62 -39.35
N SER A 5 -13.42 -20.40 -39.69
CA SER A 5 -12.57 -20.88 -40.80
C SER A 5 -11.09 -20.61 -40.46
N ARG A 6 -10.19 -21.44 -41.00
CA ARG A 6 -8.72 -21.33 -40.99
C ARG A 6 -8.20 -20.29 -42.00
N GLY A 7 -7.01 -19.75 -41.74
CA GLY A 7 -6.09 -19.18 -42.73
C GLY A 7 -4.76 -18.87 -42.03
N SER A 8 -3.74 -19.73 -42.05
CA SER A 8 -2.81 -20.01 -43.17
C SER A 8 -2.23 -18.75 -43.80
N ARG A 9 -0.94 -18.49 -43.56
CA ARG A 9 0.08 -18.40 -44.62
C ARG A 9 1.50 -18.33 -44.03
N ARG A 10 2.31 -19.29 -44.47
CA ARG A 10 3.78 -19.33 -44.40
C ARG A 10 4.37 -18.31 -45.38
N ALA A 11 5.55 -17.77 -45.06
CA ALA A 11 6.64 -17.37 -45.98
C ALA A 11 7.65 -16.55 -45.15
N GLY A 12 8.97 -16.62 -45.32
CA GLY A 12 9.78 -17.30 -46.30
C GLY A 12 11.25 -17.02 -45.94
N LEU A 13 12.07 -18.04 -46.14
CA LEU A 13 13.52 -18.06 -46.04
C LEU A 13 14.13 -17.31 -47.23
N VAL A 14 15.12 -16.43 -47.01
CA VAL A 14 16.12 -16.10 -48.05
C VAL A 14 17.51 -15.97 -47.43
N LEU A 15 18.44 -16.61 -48.13
CA LEU A 15 19.83 -16.95 -47.87
C LEU A 15 20.77 -16.02 -48.68
N ALA A 16 22.03 -15.92 -48.25
CA ALA A 16 23.24 -15.51 -49.01
C ALA A 16 23.45 -13.99 -49.22
N CYS A 17 24.66 -13.42 -49.22
CA CYS A 17 25.95 -13.90 -49.74
C CYS A 17 27.17 -13.43 -48.91
N LEU A 18 28.21 -14.28 -48.93
CA LEU A 18 29.62 -13.97 -48.64
C LEU A 18 30.19 -12.96 -49.65
N PHE A 19 31.01 -12.01 -49.18
CA PHE A 19 32.13 -11.46 -49.96
C PHE A 19 33.31 -11.08 -49.06
N ALA A 20 34.49 -11.19 -49.66
CA ALA A 20 35.79 -11.36 -49.05
C ALA A 20 36.46 -10.09 -48.51
N ALA A 21 37.37 -10.35 -47.56
CA ALA A 21 38.70 -9.74 -47.37
C ALA A 21 38.85 -8.21 -47.47
N GLY A 22 39.14 -7.61 -46.31
CA GLY A 22 39.86 -6.36 -46.21
C GLY A 22 40.44 -6.22 -44.80
N CYS A 23 41.72 -6.53 -44.63
CA CYS A 23 42.49 -6.09 -43.46
C CYS A 23 42.92 -4.64 -43.70
N PRO A 24 42.52 -3.70 -42.85
CA PRO A 24 43.36 -2.56 -42.55
C PRO A 24 43.65 -2.54 -41.05
N GLY A 25 44.92 -2.81 -40.72
CA GLY A 25 45.74 -2.29 -39.60
C GLY A 25 45.16 -2.16 -38.18
N PRO A 26 46.00 -2.28 -37.13
CA PRO A 26 45.58 -1.94 -35.78
C PRO A 26 45.34 -0.43 -35.71
N GLN A 27 44.08 0.01 -35.83
CA GLN A 27 43.70 1.34 -35.39
C GLN A 27 43.74 1.34 -33.86
N VAL A 28 44.88 1.77 -33.33
CA VAL A 28 44.98 2.27 -31.98
C VAL A 28 44.08 3.51 -31.94
N SER A 29 42.81 3.34 -31.59
CA SER A 29 41.96 4.43 -31.16
C SER A 29 42.59 5.00 -29.90
N ALA A 30 43.35 6.08 -30.05
CA ALA A 30 43.77 6.92 -28.95
C ALA A 30 42.49 7.50 -28.32
N VAL A 31 41.96 6.77 -27.34
CA VAL A 31 40.94 7.29 -26.43
C VAL A 31 41.62 8.42 -25.68
N ALA A 32 41.15 9.65 -25.89
CA ALA A 32 41.59 10.79 -25.10
C ALA A 32 41.38 10.45 -23.62
N PRO A 33 42.36 10.76 -22.74
CA PRO A 33 42.40 10.27 -21.35
C PRO A 33 41.23 10.73 -20.45
N ASP A 34 40.32 11.56 -20.98
CA ASP A 34 39.14 12.10 -20.29
C ASP A 34 37.80 11.56 -20.82
N SER A 35 37.79 10.47 -21.60
CA SER A 35 36.54 9.85 -22.04
C SER A 35 35.97 8.98 -20.92
N PRO A 36 34.74 9.22 -20.41
CA PRO A 36 34.15 8.37 -19.40
C PRO A 36 34.06 6.92 -19.91
N ALA A 37 34.58 5.99 -19.12
CA ALA A 37 34.58 4.57 -19.47
C ALA A 37 33.13 4.07 -19.65
N PRO A 38 32.88 3.10 -20.55
CA PRO A 38 31.57 2.47 -20.68
C PRO A 38 31.13 1.91 -19.32
N ALA A 39 29.94 2.30 -18.86
CA ALA A 39 29.40 1.81 -17.60
C ALA A 39 29.22 0.28 -17.69
N THR A 40 29.90 -0.46 -16.81
CA THR A 40 29.70 -1.89 -16.66
C THR A 40 28.26 -2.14 -16.22
N PRO A 41 27.53 -3.10 -16.82
CA PRO A 41 26.19 -3.44 -16.35
C PRO A 41 26.27 -3.85 -14.88
N ALA A 42 25.69 -3.05 -14.00
CA ALA A 42 25.55 -3.44 -12.61
C ALA A 42 24.73 -4.74 -12.58
N GLY A 43 25.30 -5.80 -12.00
CA GLY A 43 24.58 -7.04 -11.78
C GLY A 43 23.29 -6.79 -10.99
N PRO A 44 22.32 -7.72 -11.00
CA PRO A 44 21.06 -7.56 -10.28
C PRO A 44 21.36 -7.21 -8.82
N ARG A 45 21.03 -5.98 -8.41
CA ARG A 45 21.18 -5.57 -7.02
C ARG A 45 20.26 -6.49 -6.21
N PRO A 46 20.75 -7.17 -5.15
CA PRO A 46 19.87 -7.95 -4.29
C PRO A 46 18.73 -7.05 -3.84
N GLY A 47 17.49 -7.54 -3.98
CA GLY A 47 16.32 -6.84 -3.46
C GLY A 47 16.58 -6.51 -2.00
N THR A 48 16.68 -5.23 -1.67
CA THR A 48 16.86 -4.82 -0.29
C THR A 48 15.52 -5.08 0.39
N VAL A 49 15.47 -6.09 1.26
CA VAL A 49 14.30 -6.31 2.10
C VAL A 49 14.25 -5.11 3.03
N ASP A 50 13.26 -4.24 2.84
CA ASP A 50 13.06 -3.10 3.71
C ASP A 50 12.66 -3.61 5.09
N SER A 51 13.65 -3.71 5.98
CA SER A 51 13.46 -4.16 7.36
C SER A 51 12.75 -3.12 8.23
N SER A 52 12.37 -1.96 7.68
CA SER A 52 11.58 -0.94 8.38
C SER A 52 10.09 -1.26 8.44
N ALA A 53 9.61 -2.20 7.60
CA ALA A 53 8.25 -2.73 7.69
C ALA A 53 8.11 -3.54 8.97
N TYR A 54 7.34 -3.04 9.95
CA TYR A 54 7.16 -3.74 11.22
C TYR A 54 6.66 -5.16 10.97
N ALA A 55 7.46 -6.15 11.37
CA ALA A 55 7.18 -7.55 11.16
C ALA A 55 6.18 -8.04 12.21
N GLY A 56 4.94 -8.25 11.80
CA GLY A 56 3.95 -8.89 12.64
C GLY A 56 2.52 -8.46 12.37
N THR A 57 1.59 -9.26 12.86
CA THR A 57 0.17 -8.96 12.81
C THR A 57 -0.20 -7.88 13.84
N LEU A 58 -0.98 -6.89 13.42
CA LEU A 58 -1.54 -5.86 14.28
C LEU A 58 -2.92 -6.31 14.79
N GLU A 59 -2.95 -6.97 15.93
CA GLU A 59 -4.20 -7.45 16.53
C GLU A 59 -4.95 -6.35 17.28
N ILE A 60 -6.28 -6.41 17.19
CA ILE A 60 -7.21 -5.45 17.81
C ILE A 60 -8.12 -6.16 18.83
N THR A 61 -8.49 -5.44 19.89
CA THR A 61 -9.21 -6.01 21.04
C THR A 61 -10.58 -5.38 21.25
N SER A 62 -10.79 -4.14 20.82
CA SER A 62 -12.11 -3.51 20.86
C SER A 62 -12.28 -2.48 19.76
N VAL A 63 -13.54 -2.26 19.38
CA VAL A 63 -13.96 -1.18 18.50
C VAL A 63 -15.09 -0.41 19.19
N ARG A 64 -15.00 0.92 19.19
CA ARG A 64 -16.04 1.82 19.68
C ARG A 64 -16.36 2.84 18.59
N VAL A 65 -17.64 2.97 18.28
CA VAL A 65 -18.12 3.94 17.29
C VAL A 65 -19.06 4.90 17.97
N ARG A 66 -18.72 6.20 17.95
CA ARG A 66 -19.50 7.23 18.63
C ARG A 66 -19.40 8.57 17.91
N ARG A 67 -20.27 9.51 18.27
CA ARG A 67 -20.05 10.92 17.92
C ARG A 67 -18.72 11.39 18.52
N PRO A 68 -17.91 12.16 17.78
CA PRO A 68 -16.64 12.65 18.29
C PRO A 68 -16.88 13.58 19.48
N THR A 69 -16.05 13.45 20.51
CA THR A 69 -15.99 14.40 21.63
C THR A 69 -15.15 15.61 21.22
N PRO A 70 -15.15 16.72 21.98
CA PRO A 70 -14.30 17.89 21.67
C PRO A 70 -12.81 17.56 21.57
N GLU A 71 -12.33 16.53 22.28
CA GLU A 71 -10.95 16.03 22.13
C GLU A 71 -10.72 15.39 20.76
N LEU A 72 -11.66 14.55 20.32
CA LEU A 72 -11.61 13.85 19.04
C LEU A 72 -11.82 14.80 17.87
N GLU A 73 -12.65 15.82 18.00
CA GLU A 73 -12.82 16.88 16.99
C GLU A 73 -11.52 17.67 16.78
N ARG A 74 -10.80 17.99 17.86
CA ARG A 74 -9.47 18.62 17.77
C ARG A 74 -8.48 17.71 17.05
N LEU A 75 -8.54 16.40 17.29
CA LEU A 75 -7.69 15.43 16.60
C LEU A 75 -8.04 15.31 15.10
N ALA A 76 -9.33 15.33 14.76
CA ALA A 76 -9.79 15.27 13.37
C ALA A 76 -9.44 16.54 12.56
N GLY A 77 -9.31 17.67 13.26
CA GLY A 77 -8.94 18.95 12.67
C GLY A 77 -10.15 19.79 12.23
N PRO A 78 -9.93 21.10 12.01
CA PRO A 78 -11.01 22.05 11.78
C PRO A 78 -11.78 21.82 10.48
N ASP A 79 -11.14 21.30 9.44
CA ASP A 79 -11.79 21.08 8.14
C ASP A 79 -12.78 19.91 8.20
N PHE A 80 -12.45 18.86 8.96
CA PHE A 80 -13.39 17.78 9.25
C PHE A 80 -14.63 18.32 9.97
N VAL A 81 -14.43 19.11 11.03
CA VAL A 81 -15.54 19.65 11.84
C VAL A 81 -16.46 20.56 11.02
N LYS A 82 -15.90 21.35 10.10
CA LYS A 82 -16.69 22.26 9.24
C LYS A 82 -17.52 21.54 8.18
N THR A 83 -17.04 20.40 7.68
CA THR A 83 -17.61 19.71 6.51
C THR A 83 -18.40 18.46 6.88
N ALA A 84 -18.22 17.92 8.09
CA ALA A 84 -18.95 16.76 8.55
C ALA A 84 -20.43 17.07 8.79
N GLN A 85 -21.30 16.13 8.41
CA GLN A 85 -22.75 16.25 8.55
C GLN A 85 -23.27 15.45 9.74
N GLU A 86 -22.89 14.18 9.81
CA GLU A 86 -23.19 13.30 10.94
C GLU A 86 -21.91 12.56 11.34
N PRO A 87 -20.95 13.28 11.98
CA PRO A 87 -19.63 12.74 12.19
C PRO A 87 -19.62 11.58 13.18
N LEU A 88 -18.80 10.58 12.87
CA LEU A 88 -18.47 9.47 13.75
C LEU A 88 -16.96 9.35 13.93
N ALA A 89 -16.54 9.00 15.13
CA ALA A 89 -15.20 8.51 15.42
C ALA A 89 -15.25 7.00 15.62
N ILE A 90 -14.36 6.30 14.94
CA ILE A 90 -14.12 4.87 15.09
C ILE A 90 -12.81 4.72 15.86
N GLU A 91 -12.93 4.38 17.14
CA GLU A 91 -11.80 4.13 18.02
C GLU A 91 -11.56 2.62 18.12
N VAL A 92 -10.32 2.21 17.89
CA VAL A 92 -9.91 0.81 17.90
C VAL A 92 -8.78 0.65 18.89
N GLN A 93 -8.91 -0.31 19.80
CA GLN A 93 -7.88 -0.67 20.74
C GLN A 93 -7.02 -1.78 20.15
N THR A 94 -5.71 -1.61 20.13
CA THR A 94 -4.75 -2.65 19.76
C THR A 94 -4.37 -3.50 20.95
N GLN A 95 -4.05 -4.78 20.71
CA GLN A 95 -3.62 -5.71 21.75
C GLN A 95 -2.27 -5.32 22.36
N LYS A 96 -1.33 -4.89 21.51
CA LYS A 96 0.01 -4.44 21.90
C LYS A 96 0.14 -2.93 21.73
N PRO A 97 1.01 -2.27 22.51
CA PRO A 97 1.38 -0.88 22.27
C PRO A 97 1.86 -0.67 20.83
N LEU A 98 1.44 0.45 20.25
CA LEU A 98 1.94 0.99 18.99
C LEU A 98 3.38 1.46 19.19
N PRO A 99 4.28 1.20 18.22
CA PRO A 99 5.66 1.63 18.30
C PRO A 99 5.76 3.15 18.36
N THR A 100 6.76 3.65 19.07
CA THR A 100 7.00 5.09 19.25
C THR A 100 7.88 5.69 18.15
N ASP A 101 8.60 4.84 17.42
CA ASP A 101 9.64 5.26 16.49
C ASP A 101 9.03 5.48 15.10
N ALA A 102 9.04 6.74 14.64
CA ALA A 102 8.43 7.17 13.38
C ALA A 102 9.04 6.52 12.12
N ARG A 103 10.19 5.84 12.24
CA ARG A 103 10.80 5.08 11.14
C ARG A 103 10.10 3.75 10.88
N ASN A 104 9.31 3.26 11.82
CA ASN A 104 8.68 1.95 11.76
C ASN A 104 7.18 2.15 11.54
N THR A 105 6.75 2.01 10.28
CA THR A 105 5.37 1.88 9.76
C THR A 105 4.22 2.51 10.55
N SER A 106 3.48 3.43 9.93
CA SER A 106 2.20 3.89 10.48
C SER A 106 1.15 2.77 10.40
N ALA A 107 0.38 2.61 11.48
CA ALA A 107 -0.80 1.75 11.49
C ALA A 107 -1.97 2.44 10.77
N ILE A 108 -2.79 1.64 10.10
CA ILE A 108 -4.04 2.07 9.48
C ILE A 108 -5.19 1.19 9.93
N LEU A 109 -6.39 1.77 9.87
CA LEU A 109 -7.63 1.03 9.97
C LEU A 109 -8.15 0.65 8.58
N LEU A 110 -8.68 -0.56 8.50
CA LEU A 110 -9.38 -1.09 7.34
C LEU A 110 -10.85 -1.24 7.73
N TRP A 111 -11.76 -0.64 6.97
CA TRP A 111 -13.20 -0.71 7.18
C TRP A 111 -13.87 -1.38 6.00
N ASN A 112 -14.58 -2.47 6.27
CA ASN A 112 -15.21 -3.32 5.26
C ASN A 112 -14.23 -3.77 4.16
N GLY A 113 -12.95 -3.93 4.51
CA GLY A 113 -11.86 -4.29 3.59
C GLY A 113 -11.17 -3.10 2.92
N GLU A 114 -11.71 -1.89 3.03
CA GLU A 114 -11.16 -0.67 2.44
C GLU A 114 -10.31 0.11 3.44
N ARG A 115 -9.27 0.79 2.97
CA ARG A 115 -8.40 1.59 3.84
C ARG A 115 -9.06 2.91 4.22
N PHE A 116 -8.98 3.27 5.51
CA PHE A 116 -9.19 4.65 5.92
C PHE A 116 -8.04 5.54 5.46
N THR A 117 -8.36 6.64 4.79
CA THR A 117 -7.36 7.63 4.35
C THR A 117 -6.59 8.20 5.53
N ASP A 118 -7.32 8.59 6.59
CA ASP A 118 -6.76 9.28 7.76
C ASP A 118 -7.00 8.46 9.02
N THR A 119 -6.00 7.67 9.40
CA THR A 119 -5.95 6.96 10.69
C THR A 119 -4.93 7.63 11.60
N TRP A 120 -5.36 7.96 12.82
CA TRP A 120 -4.53 8.54 13.85
C TRP A 120 -4.09 7.48 14.85
N SER A 121 -2.78 7.42 15.12
CA SER A 121 -2.21 6.62 16.20
C SER A 121 -2.18 7.41 17.50
N VAL A 122 -3.10 7.10 18.41
CA VAL A 122 -3.17 7.68 19.75
C VAL A 122 -2.51 6.72 20.75
N ARG A 123 -1.34 7.11 21.24
CA ARG A 123 -0.53 6.26 22.13
C ARG A 123 -1.24 5.97 23.46
N PRO A 124 -0.93 4.81 24.10
CA PRO A 124 0.03 3.81 23.63
C PRO A 124 -0.56 2.79 22.65
N ASN A 125 -1.88 2.61 22.56
CA ASN A 125 -2.46 1.42 21.92
C ASN A 125 -3.80 1.69 21.22
N ARG A 126 -4.09 2.93 20.82
CA ARG A 126 -5.38 3.31 20.23
C ARG A 126 -5.19 3.83 18.80
N LEU A 127 -6.03 3.37 17.89
CA LEU A 127 -6.17 3.91 16.54
C LEU A 127 -7.51 4.62 16.42
N VAL A 128 -7.55 5.74 15.73
CA VAL A 128 -8.77 6.53 15.54
C VAL A 128 -8.93 6.89 14.07
N ALA A 129 -10.09 6.61 13.50
CA ALA A 129 -10.49 7.11 12.19
C ALA A 129 -11.77 7.92 12.31
N PHE A 130 -11.95 8.86 11.38
CA PHE A 130 -13.09 9.77 11.38
C PHE A 130 -13.95 9.57 10.14
N LEU A 131 -15.26 9.47 10.35
CA LEU A 131 -16.27 9.40 9.30
C LEU A 131 -17.03 10.72 9.29
N PRO A 132 -17.00 11.51 8.21
CA PRO A 132 -17.70 12.80 8.16
C PRO A 132 -19.22 12.64 8.05
N ASP A 133 -19.67 11.49 7.56
CA ASP A 133 -21.07 11.17 7.35
C ASP A 133 -21.32 9.69 7.64
N ARG A 134 -22.33 9.42 8.48
CA ARG A 134 -22.73 8.07 8.85
C ARG A 134 -23.57 7.36 7.80
N SER A 135 -23.99 8.02 6.72
CA SER A 135 -24.74 7.40 5.61
C SER A 135 -24.03 6.18 5.00
N LYS A 136 -22.70 6.13 5.11
CA LYS A 136 -21.87 5.03 4.61
C LYS A 136 -21.83 3.80 5.53
N ILE A 137 -22.39 3.89 6.75
CA ILE A 137 -22.45 2.77 7.71
C ILE A 137 -23.43 1.71 7.19
N LYS A 138 -22.96 0.46 7.08
CA LYS A 138 -23.80 -0.70 6.75
C LYS A 138 -24.49 -1.24 8.00
N ASP A 139 -25.46 -2.15 7.84
CA ASP A 139 -26.10 -2.83 8.98
C ASP A 139 -25.09 -3.55 9.88
N VAL A 140 -24.10 -4.21 9.26
CA VAL A 140 -22.95 -4.82 9.92
C VAL A 140 -21.69 -4.33 9.23
N ASN A 141 -20.74 -3.85 10.03
CA ASN A 141 -19.46 -3.34 9.56
C ASN A 141 -18.33 -4.16 10.15
N SER A 142 -17.26 -4.35 9.38
CA SER A 142 -16.04 -5.00 9.84
C SER A 142 -14.91 -3.98 9.93
N VAL A 143 -14.13 -4.05 11.00
CA VAL A 143 -12.95 -3.23 11.23
C VAL A 143 -11.75 -4.13 11.47
N ALA A 144 -10.68 -3.87 10.76
CA ALA A 144 -9.38 -4.50 10.92
C ALA A 144 -8.30 -3.41 11.04
N ALA A 145 -7.09 -3.80 11.44
CA ALA A 145 -5.94 -2.91 11.47
C ALA A 145 -4.75 -3.57 10.75
N ALA A 146 -3.86 -2.76 10.18
CA ALA A 146 -2.65 -3.24 9.51
C ALA A 146 -1.55 -2.18 9.52
N TRP A 147 -0.31 -2.57 9.19
CA TRP A 147 0.79 -1.66 8.92
C TRP A 147 0.77 -1.21 7.46
N ILE A 148 0.97 0.10 7.22
CA ILE A 148 1.11 0.63 5.86
C ILE A 148 2.32 -0.02 5.17
N GLY A 149 2.13 -0.40 3.91
CA GLY A 149 3.17 -0.99 3.06
C GLY A 149 3.36 -2.49 3.29
N ASN A 150 2.65 -3.07 4.25
CA ASN A 150 2.61 -4.51 4.48
C ASN A 150 1.20 -4.97 4.91
N GLU A 151 0.17 -4.37 4.33
CA GLU A 151 -1.22 -4.51 4.78
C GLU A 151 -1.70 -5.96 4.75
N GLU A 152 -1.26 -6.74 3.76
CA GLU A 152 -1.68 -8.14 3.61
C GLU A 152 -1.12 -9.03 4.72
N ALA A 153 0.17 -8.95 5.02
CA ALA A 153 0.81 -9.82 6.01
C ALA A 153 0.60 -9.34 7.46
N SER A 154 0.34 -8.05 7.66
CA SER A 154 0.18 -7.45 9.00
C SER A 154 -1.27 -7.29 9.45
N ARG A 155 -2.25 -7.56 8.58
CA ARG A 155 -3.68 -7.43 8.91
C ARG A 155 -4.06 -8.24 10.13
N SER A 156 -4.81 -7.63 11.05
CA SER A 156 -5.45 -8.31 12.19
C SER A 156 -6.13 -9.60 11.74
N ARG A 157 -5.84 -10.74 12.40
CA ARG A 157 -6.42 -12.04 12.02
C ARG A 157 -7.90 -12.14 12.36
N THR A 158 -8.32 -11.41 13.40
CA THR A 158 -9.70 -11.38 13.86
C THR A 158 -10.26 -9.97 13.73
N PRO A 159 -10.81 -9.60 12.55
CA PRO A 159 -11.53 -8.34 12.40
C PRO A 159 -12.69 -8.27 13.39
N LEU A 160 -12.89 -7.10 13.99
CA LEU A 160 -14.03 -6.85 14.87
C LEU A 160 -15.22 -6.35 14.07
N THR A 161 -16.42 -6.56 14.58
CA THR A 161 -17.64 -6.10 13.92
C THR A 161 -18.47 -5.22 14.85
N PHE A 162 -19.20 -4.29 14.25
CA PHE A 162 -20.20 -3.47 14.95
C PHE A 162 -21.43 -3.29 14.05
N ARG A 163 -22.60 -3.10 14.67
CA ARG A 163 -23.85 -2.86 13.94
C ARG A 163 -24.20 -1.39 13.92
N ALA A 164 -24.87 -0.94 12.88
CA ALA A 164 -25.40 0.43 12.80
C ALA A 164 -26.29 0.78 14.01
N ALA A 165 -27.08 -0.20 14.47
CA ALA A 165 -27.99 -0.05 15.59
C ALA A 165 -27.31 0.14 16.96
N ASP A 166 -26.01 -0.13 17.06
CA ASP A 166 -25.26 -0.07 18.33
C ASP A 166 -24.48 1.25 18.47
N ILE A 167 -24.51 2.11 17.45
CA ILE A 167 -23.81 3.40 17.47
C ILE A 167 -24.54 4.37 18.41
N GLY A 168 -23.83 4.85 19.43
CA GLY A 168 -24.34 5.85 20.37
C GLY A 168 -25.19 5.31 21.52
N LYS A 169 -25.23 3.98 21.71
CA LYS A 169 -25.70 3.35 22.95
C LYS A 169 -24.57 3.27 23.96
#